data_AF-A0AA38LJL5-F1
#
_entry.id   AF-A0AA38LJL5-F1
#
_cell.length_a   1.000
_cell.length_b   1.000
_cell.length_c   1.000
_cell.angle_alpha   90.00
_cell.angle_beta   90.00
_cell.angle_gamma   90.00
#
_symmetry.space_group_name_H-M   'P 1'
#
loop_
_entity.id
_entity.type
_entity.pdbx_description
1 polymer ?
#
loop_
_entity_poly.entity_id
_entity_poly.type
_entity_poly.pdbx_seq_one_letter_code
_entity_poly.pdbx_strand_id
1 'polypeptide(L)' 'ILDPLFYGDYPASMSSRVLSRLPKFTDEQIQIVKGSVDFVGINHYTTNYVADDPQFSNLTDYWEDIAVNVT' A
#
# COMPACT_ATOMS: atom_id res chain seq x y z
N ILE A 1 2.99 -3.15 0.20
CA ILE A 1 4.18 -3.46 1.05
C ILE A 1 5.46 -3.68 0.23
N LEU A 2 5.41 -4.28 -0.96
CA LEU A 2 6.61 -4.62 -1.71
C LEU A 2 7.26 -3.42 -2.43
N ASP A 3 6.50 -2.43 -2.90
CA ASP A 3 7.06 -1.32 -3.68
C ASP A 3 8.21 -0.56 -2.99
N PRO A 4 8.14 -0.23 -1.67
CA PRO A 4 9.28 0.41 -1.01
C PRO A 4 10.57 -0.42 -1.07
N LEU A 5 10.46 -1.75 -1.03
CA LEU A 5 11.62 -2.65 -1.08
C LEU A 5 12.27 -2.67 -2.47
N PHE A 6 11.50 -2.57 -3.55
CA PHE A 6 12.04 -2.68 -4.90
C PHE A 6 12.29 -1.33 -5.58
N TYR A 7 11.42 -0.35 -5.33
CA TYR A 7 11.42 0.93 -6.01
C TYR A 7 11.87 2.08 -5.09
N GLY A 8 11.75 1.92 -3.78
CA GLY A 8 12.11 2.94 -2.80
C GLY A 8 10.99 3.95 -2.52
N ASP A 9 9.77 3.67 -2.94
CA ASP A 9 8.59 4.48 -2.66
C ASP A 9 7.34 3.61 -2.55
N TYR A 10 6.26 4.19 -2.03
CA TYR A 10 4.96 3.54 -1.93
C TYR A 10 4.25 3.42 -3.30
N PRO A 11 3.31 2.48 -3.46
CA PRO A 11 2.51 2.39 -4.68
C PRO A 11 1.71 3.68 -4.93
N ALA A 12 1.56 4.08 -6.19
CA ALA A 12 0.87 5.31 -6.57
C ALA A 12 -0.58 5.39 -6.04
N SER A 13 -1.30 4.26 -6.00
CA SER A 13 -2.66 4.18 -5.46
C SER A 13 -2.72 4.53 -3.98
N MET A 14 -1.71 4.13 -3.20
CA MET A 14 -1.65 4.44 -1.78
C MET A 14 -1.32 5.92 -1.57
N SER A 15 -0.40 6.47 -2.36
CA SER A 15 -0.06 7.90 -2.33
C SER A 15 -1.26 8.80 -2.67
N SER A 16 -2.14 8.37 -3.59
CA SER A 16 -3.32 9.14 -3.98
C SER A 16 -4.51 9.02 -3.03
N ARG A 17 -4.61 7.94 -2.25
CA ARG A 17 -5.77 7.67 -1.36
C ARG A 17 -5.48 8.01 0.10
N VAL A 18 -4.31 7.61 0.61
CA VAL A 18 -3.93 7.81 2.02
C VAL A 18 -3.47 9.25 2.29
N LEU A 19 -2.94 9.92 1.25
CA LEU A 19 -2.58 11.34 1.24
C LEU A 19 -1.67 11.74 2.43
N SER A 20 -2.07 12.72 3.22
CA SER A 20 -1.27 13.31 4.30
C SER A 20 -0.98 12.36 5.46
N ARG A 21 -1.76 11.26 5.59
CA ARG A 21 -1.50 10.22 6.59
C ARG A 21 -0.38 9.28 6.17
N LEU A 22 -0.02 9.25 4.89
CA LEU A 22 1.05 8.40 4.41
C LEU A 22 2.39 9.05 4.79
N PRO A 23 3.21 8.42 5.64
CA PRO A 23 4.52 8.94 5.97
C PRO A 23 5.36 9.05 4.72
N LYS A 24 6.31 9.99 4.70
CA LYS A 24 7.30 10.07 3.63
C LYS A 24 8.61 9.50 4.13
N PHE A 25 9.28 8.74 3.28
CA PHE A 25 10.63 8.30 3.58
C PHE A 25 11.60 9.48 3.47
N THR A 26 12.59 9.54 4.37
CA THR A 26 13.81 10.33 4.13
C THR A 26 14.74 9.57 3.20
N ASP A 27 15.70 10.26 2.59
CA ASP A 27 16.70 9.62 1.71
C ASP A 27 17.46 8.52 2.46
N GLU A 28 17.82 8.74 3.74
CA GLU A 28 18.50 7.75 4.57
C GLU A 28 17.65 6.49 4.79
N GLN A 29 16.34 6.67 5.00
CA GLN A 29 15.42 5.53 5.14
C GLN A 29 15.29 4.74 3.85
N ILE A 30 15.24 5.42 2.69
CA ILE A 30 15.20 4.74 1.38
C ILE A 30 16.46 3.92 1.15
N GLN A 31 17.65 4.44 1.51
CA GLN A 31 18.90 3.68 1.39
C GLN A 31 18.91 2.40 2.24
N ILE A 32 18.20 2.39 3.37
CA ILE A 32 18.09 1.21 4.23
C ILE A 32 17.05 0.22 3.66
N VAL A 33 15.92 0.71 3.18
CA VAL A 33 14.77 -0.13 2.79
C VAL A 33 14.91 -0.70 1.38
N LYS A 34 15.37 0.09 0.41
CA LYS A 34 15.43 -0.34 -0.99
C LYS A 34 16.50 -1.40 -1.20
N GLY A 35 16.10 -2.55 -1.74
CA GLY A 35 16.98 -3.69 -1.98
C GLY A 35 17.31 -4.51 -0.72
N SER A 36 16.67 -4.23 0.41
CA SER A 36 16.89 -4.94 1.69
C SER A 36 16.27 -6.35 1.77
N VAL A 37 16.07 -7.01 0.63
CA VAL A 37 15.38 -8.30 0.54
C VAL A 37 16.09 -9.24 -0.42
N ASP A 38 16.52 -10.40 0.08
CA ASP A 38 17.12 -11.48 -0.72
C ASP A 38 16.07 -12.45 -1.28
N PHE A 39 14.97 -12.65 -0.54
CA PHE A 39 13.84 -13.48 -0.94
C PHE A 39 12.54 -12.99 -0.32
N VAL A 40 11.41 -13.27 -0.97
CA VAL A 40 10.08 -12.93 -0.46
C VAL A 40 9.32 -14.21 -0.14
N GLY A 41 9.02 -14.43 1.15
CA GLY A 41 8.08 -15.46 1.58
C GLY A 41 6.64 -14.95 1.51
N ILE A 42 5.73 -15.72 0.92
CA ILE A 42 4.32 -15.35 0.80
C ILE A 42 3.47 -16.34 1.59
N ASN A 43 2.76 -15.84 2.60
CA ASN A 43 1.73 -16.59 3.29
C ASN A 43 0.39 -16.36 2.59
N HIS A 44 -0.32 -17.44 2.25
CA HIS A 44 -1.61 -17.38 1.57
C HIS A 44 -2.60 -18.33 2.24
N TYR A 45 -3.80 -17.82 2.57
CA TYR A 45 -4.83 -18.58 3.31
C TYR A 45 -6.17 -18.63 2.58
N THR A 46 -6.54 -17.56 1.89
CA THR A 46 -7.85 -17.42 1.23
C THR A 46 -7.78 -16.38 0.11
N THR A 47 -8.86 -16.30 -0.65
CA THR A 47 -9.10 -15.31 -1.70
C THR A 47 -10.49 -14.71 -1.49
N ASN A 48 -10.62 -13.39 -1.67
CA ASN A 48 -11.92 -12.70 -1.66
C ASN A 48 -12.18 -12.12 -3.05
N TYR A 49 -13.46 -12.01 -3.43
CA TYR A 49 -13.83 -11.21 -4.60
C TYR A 49 -13.86 -9.73 -4.20
N VAL A 50 -13.39 -8.88 -5.12
CA VAL A 50 -13.41 -7.43 -4.92
C VAL A 50 -13.96 -6.73 -6.15
N ALA A 51 -14.70 -5.65 -5.94
CA ALA A 51 -15.17 -4.75 -6.97
C ALA A 51 -14.81 -3.30 -6.59
N ASP A 52 -14.69 -2.43 -7.58
CA ASP A 52 -14.49 -0.99 -7.34
C ASP A 52 -15.60 -0.44 -6.43
N ASP A 53 -15.23 0.41 -5.47
CA ASP A 53 -16.21 1.14 -4.67
C ASP A 53 -16.35 2.58 -5.16
N PRO A 54 -17.40 2.89 -5.95
CA PRO A 54 -17.61 4.22 -6.49
C PRO A 54 -18.04 5.23 -5.41
N GLN A 55 -18.39 4.76 -4.21
CA GLN A 55 -18.77 5.61 -3.08
C GLN A 55 -17.60 6.00 -2.19
N PHE A 56 -16.34 5.75 -2.62
CA PHE A 56 -15.13 6.17 -1.91
C PHE A 56 -15.29 7.60 -1.39
N SER A 57 -15.44 7.70 -0.07
CA SER A 57 -15.73 8.93 0.61
C SER A 57 -14.42 9.60 1.03
N ASN A 58 -14.44 10.89 1.35
CA ASN A 58 -13.27 11.55 1.96
C ASN A 58 -13.04 11.11 3.42
N LEU A 59 -13.69 10.04 3.90
CA LEU A 59 -13.41 9.44 5.19
C LEU A 59 -12.07 8.72 5.09
N THR A 60 -11.19 9.05 6.03
CA THR A 60 -9.83 8.57 6.01
C THR A 60 -9.63 7.47 7.04
N ASP A 61 -9.81 6.21 6.64
CA ASP A 61 -9.49 5.05 7.46
C ASP A 61 -8.94 3.87 6.63
N TYR A 62 -8.46 2.83 7.32
CA TYR A 62 -7.83 1.66 6.68
C TYR A 62 -8.74 0.94 5.69
N TRP A 63 -10.05 0.83 5.96
CA TRP A 63 -10.99 0.10 5.11
C TRP A 63 -11.39 0.93 3.90
N GLU A 64 -11.61 2.21 4.09
CA GLU A 64 -11.93 3.16 3.02
C GLU A 64 -10.75 3.33 2.05
N ASP A 65 -9.50 3.33 2.56
CA ASP A 65 -8.28 3.50 1.73
C ASP A 65 -8.09 2.39 0.67
N ILE A 66 -8.69 1.22 0.88
CA ILE A 66 -8.66 0.12 -0.09
C ILE A 66 -9.53 0.47 -1.31
N ALA A 67 -10.58 1.28 -1.12
CA ALA A 67 -11.55 1.72 -2.14
C ALA A 67 -12.10 0.57 -2.99
N VAL A 68 -12.46 -0.53 -2.33
CA VAL A 68 -13.09 -1.69 -2.97
C VAL A 68 -14.18 -2.26 -2.07
N ASN A 69 -15.22 -2.78 -2.69
CA ASN A 69 -16.22 -3.62 -2.05
C ASN A 69 -15.73 -5.07 -2.05
N VAL A 70 -15.66 -5.69 -0.87
CA VAL A 70 -15.30 -7.11 -0.71
C VAL A 70 -16.58 -7.95 -0.69
N THR A 71 -16.61 -9.02 -1.49
CA THR A 71 -17.75 -9.95 -1.61
C THR A 71 -17.36 -11.40 -1.41
#